data_AF-A0A4Q5RDS5-F1
#
_entry.id   AF-A0A4Q5RDS5-F1
#
_cell.length_a   1.000
_cell.length_b   1.000
_cell.length_c   1.000
_cell.angle_alpha   90.00
_cell.angle_beta   90.00
_cell.angle_gamma   90.00
#
_symmetry.space_group_name_H-M   'P 1'
#
loop_
_entity.id
_entity.type
_entity.pdbx_description
1 polymer ?
#
loop_
_entity_poly.entity_id
_entity_poly.type
_entity_poly.pdbx_seq_one_letter_code
_entity_poly.pdbx_strand_id
1 'polypeptide(L)'
;ALLTYTAVTGNDDRNFLGSTRNNLTTYRQTLFALSLLNGSLFSNTVDPRMSRMLAPAPDGQYRGLQPVAGIGALTVNQQPYNFWGYPGIVTTGSPTRYIFDDRSKLPVITYAQLQFIKAEAAYKKGDRGVALEAYVKGINAHFDFVNARNLDNNQAPTQISAAERAAYLASPVVVPTAANLTLSKIMCQKYIAQWGWGHLEQWMDLRRYHYTDADPIAGTQVFPGFAIPSNLYPDNAGKPVYRIRPRYNSEYVWNQASLKIIGGLALDYHTKPLWITEP
;
A
#
# COMPACT_ATOMS: atom_id res chain seq x y z
N ALA A 1 9.43 -16.06 4.00
CA ALA A 1 9.06 -17.08 3.01
C ALA A 1 8.18 -16.45 1.93
N LEU A 2 8.30 -16.91 0.68
CA LEU A 2 7.44 -16.49 -0.43
C LEU A 2 6.47 -17.64 -0.75
N LEU A 3 5.19 -17.32 -0.94
CA LEU A 3 4.23 -18.22 -1.58
C LEU A 3 4.49 -18.21 -3.09
N THR A 4 4.55 -19.40 -3.67
CA THR A 4 4.84 -19.62 -5.10
C THR A 4 3.61 -20.15 -5.83
N TYR A 5 3.51 -19.83 -7.11
CA TYR A 5 2.38 -20.20 -7.96
C TYR A 5 2.91 -20.78 -9.28
N THR A 6 2.48 -21.98 -9.64
CA THR A 6 2.87 -22.65 -10.89
C THR A 6 2.08 -22.13 -12.08
N ALA A 7 0.82 -21.74 -11.86
CA ALA A 7 -0.12 -21.26 -12.87
C ALA A 7 -0.27 -22.22 -14.07
N VAL A 8 -0.29 -23.53 -13.78
CA VAL A 8 -0.46 -24.62 -14.76
C VAL A 8 -1.89 -25.16 -14.74
N THR A 9 -2.55 -25.15 -13.58
CA THR A 9 -3.77 -25.91 -13.29
C THR A 9 -4.87 -24.99 -12.80
N GLY A 10 -5.82 -24.66 -13.68
CA GLY A 10 -7.03 -23.91 -13.31
C GLY A 10 -6.74 -22.64 -12.51
N ASN A 11 -7.62 -22.32 -11.55
CA ASN A 11 -7.49 -21.15 -10.67
C ASN A 11 -6.79 -21.47 -9.33
N ASP A 12 -6.66 -22.74 -8.99
CA ASP A 12 -6.22 -23.19 -7.66
C ASP A 12 -4.73 -22.99 -7.44
N ASP A 13 -3.93 -22.97 -8.51
CA ASP A 13 -2.47 -22.80 -8.47
C ASP A 13 -2.00 -21.43 -8.99
N ARG A 14 -2.93 -20.49 -9.18
CA ARG A 14 -2.65 -19.11 -9.60
C ARG A 14 -2.70 -18.15 -8.43
N ASN A 15 -1.82 -17.17 -8.46
CA ASN A 15 -1.87 -16.04 -7.56
C ASN A 15 -3.28 -15.42 -7.57
N PHE A 16 -3.87 -15.21 -6.38
CA PHE A 16 -5.19 -14.60 -6.23
C PHE A 16 -5.29 -13.21 -6.89
N LEU A 17 -4.17 -12.50 -6.95
CA LEU A 17 -4.04 -11.17 -7.56
C LEU A 17 -3.73 -11.22 -9.07
N GLY A 18 -3.53 -12.41 -9.63
CA GLY A 18 -3.25 -12.62 -11.05
C GLY A 18 -4.46 -12.33 -11.95
N SER A 19 -4.19 -12.00 -13.20
CA SER A 19 -5.21 -11.54 -14.14
C SER A 19 -6.18 -12.62 -14.58
N THR A 20 -5.74 -13.88 -14.67
CA THR A 20 -6.63 -15.01 -15.04
C THR A 20 -7.69 -15.27 -13.99
N ARG A 21 -7.41 -14.96 -12.71
CA ARG A 21 -8.41 -15.06 -11.62
C ARG A 21 -9.53 -14.03 -11.76
N ASN A 22 -9.28 -12.95 -12.51
CA ASN A 22 -10.24 -11.88 -12.81
C ASN A 22 -10.90 -11.23 -11.57
N ASN A 23 -10.19 -11.19 -10.43
CA ASN A 23 -10.71 -10.63 -9.17
C ASN A 23 -10.62 -9.09 -9.10
N LEU A 24 -9.74 -8.48 -9.92
CA LEU A 24 -9.33 -7.07 -9.78
C LEU A 24 -9.65 -6.21 -11.02
N THR A 25 -10.54 -6.66 -11.91
CA THR A 25 -10.81 -6.04 -13.22
C THR A 25 -11.16 -4.55 -13.14
N THR A 26 -11.94 -4.17 -12.12
CA THR A 26 -12.41 -2.80 -11.87
C THR A 26 -11.53 -2.02 -10.88
N TYR A 27 -10.52 -2.65 -10.29
CA TYR A 27 -9.66 -2.02 -9.30
C TYR A 27 -8.59 -1.19 -9.99
N ARG A 28 -8.25 -0.05 -9.39
CA ARG A 28 -7.31 0.96 -9.91
C ARG A 28 -6.51 1.54 -8.75
N GLN A 29 -5.33 2.10 -9.03
CA GLN A 29 -4.55 2.76 -7.98
C GLN A 29 -5.28 3.97 -7.39
N THR A 30 -5.08 4.19 -6.09
CA THR A 30 -5.64 5.34 -5.39
C THR A 30 -4.77 6.58 -5.58
N LEU A 31 -5.36 7.76 -5.42
CA LEU A 31 -4.60 9.02 -5.47
C LEU A 31 -3.49 9.04 -4.40
N PHE A 32 -3.79 8.57 -3.19
CA PHE A 32 -2.80 8.53 -2.13
C PHE A 32 -1.59 7.66 -2.49
N ALA A 33 -1.79 6.42 -2.96
CA ALA A 33 -0.68 5.55 -3.37
C ALA A 33 0.15 6.17 -4.50
N LEU A 34 -0.49 6.84 -5.46
CA LEU A 34 0.21 7.55 -6.53
C LEU A 34 1.01 8.75 -5.99
N SER A 35 0.44 9.53 -5.06
CA SER A 35 1.07 10.75 -4.52
C SER A 35 2.40 10.49 -3.81
N LEU A 36 2.55 9.29 -3.24
CA LEU A 36 3.79 8.83 -2.59
C LEU A 36 4.92 8.56 -3.61
N LEU A 37 4.58 8.37 -4.89
CA LEU A 37 5.49 7.87 -5.92
C LEU A 37 5.71 8.89 -7.06
N ASN A 38 4.75 9.76 -7.35
CA ASN A 38 4.81 10.68 -8.49
C ASN A 38 5.57 11.99 -8.21
N GLY A 39 6.18 12.13 -7.03
CA GLY A 39 6.92 13.33 -6.63
C GLY A 39 6.06 14.46 -6.06
N SER A 40 4.73 14.37 -6.04
CA SER A 40 3.86 15.42 -5.48
C SER A 40 4.10 15.65 -3.99
N LEU A 41 4.36 14.58 -3.22
CA LEU A 41 4.68 14.67 -1.78
C LEU A 41 6.19 14.84 -1.50
N PHE A 42 7.04 14.62 -2.51
CA PHE A 42 8.49 14.59 -2.35
C PHE A 42 9.20 15.57 -3.31
N SER A 43 8.70 16.80 -3.38
CA SER A 43 9.31 17.93 -4.11
C SER A 43 9.77 17.57 -5.52
N ASN A 44 8.89 16.96 -6.31
CA ASN A 44 9.12 16.50 -7.68
C ASN A 44 10.12 15.34 -7.84
N THR A 45 10.54 14.69 -6.76
CA THR A 45 11.34 13.46 -6.84
C THR A 45 10.41 12.28 -7.17
N VAL A 46 10.35 11.91 -8.45
CA VAL A 46 9.60 10.73 -8.90
C VAL A 46 10.32 9.46 -8.46
N ASP A 47 9.56 8.55 -7.85
CA ASP A 47 10.05 7.25 -7.43
C ASP A 47 10.12 6.28 -8.63
N PRO A 48 11.28 5.65 -8.90
CA PRO A 48 11.40 4.72 -10.03
C PRO A 48 10.41 3.54 -9.95
N ARG A 49 9.97 3.18 -8.74
CA ARG A 49 9.01 2.09 -8.52
C ARG A 49 7.63 2.42 -9.07
N MET A 50 7.29 3.70 -9.26
CA MET A 50 5.98 4.13 -9.77
C MET A 50 5.59 3.38 -11.05
N SER A 51 6.49 3.39 -12.03
CA SER A 51 6.24 2.78 -13.35
C SER A 51 6.32 1.26 -13.37
N ARG A 52 6.82 0.67 -12.28
CA ARG A 52 6.96 -0.78 -12.09
C ARG A 52 5.87 -1.37 -11.19
N MET A 53 5.15 -0.54 -10.44
CA MET A 53 4.09 -0.92 -9.51
C MET A 53 2.70 -0.46 -9.98
N LEU A 54 2.59 0.78 -10.45
CA LEU A 54 1.32 1.40 -10.86
C LEU A 54 1.18 1.37 -12.38
N ALA A 55 -0.04 1.53 -12.90
CA ALA A 55 -0.29 1.57 -14.35
C ALA A 55 -0.75 2.96 -14.81
N PRO A 56 -0.26 3.50 -15.94
CA PRO A 56 -0.78 4.76 -16.48
C PRO A 56 -2.20 4.58 -17.04
N ALA A 57 -2.81 5.68 -17.48
CA ALA A 57 -3.98 5.68 -18.35
C ALA A 57 -3.57 5.50 -19.84
N PRO A 58 -4.50 5.27 -20.77
CA PRO A 58 -4.20 5.22 -22.21
C PRO A 58 -3.44 6.42 -22.77
N ASP A 59 -3.65 7.61 -22.20
CA ASP A 59 -2.90 8.83 -22.56
C ASP A 59 -1.47 8.89 -21.97
N GLY A 60 -1.00 7.82 -21.33
CA GLY A 60 0.32 7.70 -20.74
C GLY A 60 0.47 8.38 -19.37
N GLN A 61 -0.54 9.09 -18.88
CA GLN A 61 -0.46 9.81 -17.62
C GLN A 61 -0.82 8.92 -16.43
N TYR A 62 -0.11 9.08 -15.32
CA TYR A 62 -0.47 8.42 -14.07
C TYR A 62 -1.54 9.24 -13.37
N ARG A 63 -2.70 8.62 -13.15
CA ARG A 63 -3.79 9.16 -12.33
C ARG A 63 -4.17 8.16 -11.26
N GLY A 64 -4.53 8.67 -10.09
CA GLY A 64 -5.06 7.87 -9.00
C GLY A 64 -6.49 8.27 -8.70
N LEU A 65 -7.32 7.29 -8.36
CA LEU A 65 -8.72 7.53 -8.03
C LEU A 65 -8.86 7.87 -6.55
N GLN A 66 -9.75 8.81 -6.25
CA GLN A 66 -10.18 9.01 -4.88
C GLN A 66 -11.07 7.83 -4.47
N PRO A 67 -10.84 7.18 -3.31
CA PRO A 67 -11.80 6.23 -2.77
C PRO A 67 -13.21 6.85 -2.74
N VAL A 68 -14.24 6.02 -2.90
CA VAL A 68 -15.67 6.40 -2.98
C VAL A 68 -16.11 7.31 -4.15
N ALA A 69 -15.20 7.98 -4.86
CA ALA A 69 -15.53 8.84 -6.01
C ALA A 69 -15.59 8.08 -7.35
N GLY A 70 -15.07 6.85 -7.40
CA GLY A 70 -14.96 6.09 -8.64
C GLY A 70 -14.07 6.78 -9.68
N ILE A 71 -14.47 6.71 -10.96
CA ILE A 71 -13.75 7.33 -12.08
C ILE A 71 -14.07 8.83 -12.27
N GLY A 72 -15.05 9.37 -11.54
CA GLY A 72 -15.45 10.77 -11.63
C GLY A 72 -15.73 11.24 -13.08
N ALA A 73 -15.19 12.41 -13.43
CA ALA A 73 -15.32 13.02 -14.77
C ALA A 73 -14.22 12.58 -15.77
N LEU A 74 -13.45 11.52 -15.48
CA LEU A 74 -12.40 11.06 -16.37
C LEU A 74 -12.98 10.45 -17.64
N THR A 75 -12.54 10.94 -18.79
CA THR A 75 -12.81 10.31 -20.09
C THR A 75 -12.15 8.93 -20.15
N VAL A 76 -12.58 8.07 -21.09
CA VAL A 76 -12.03 6.72 -21.26
C VAL A 76 -10.50 6.71 -21.36
N ASN A 77 -9.90 7.66 -22.09
CA ASN A 77 -8.45 7.77 -22.26
C ASN A 77 -7.71 8.28 -21.01
N GLN A 78 -8.42 8.88 -20.07
CA GLN A 78 -7.86 9.41 -18.83
C GLN A 78 -8.02 8.45 -17.65
N GLN A 79 -8.86 7.43 -17.77
CA GLN A 79 -9.04 6.41 -16.75
C GLN A 79 -7.75 5.59 -16.63
N PRO A 80 -7.14 5.50 -15.43
CA PRO A 80 -5.98 4.65 -15.25
C PRO A 80 -6.32 3.21 -15.60
N TYR A 81 -5.33 2.46 -16.08
CA TYR A 81 -5.47 1.02 -16.24
C TYR A 81 -5.61 0.31 -14.89
N ASN A 82 -6.15 -0.91 -14.93
CA ASN A 82 -6.17 -1.80 -13.77
C ASN A 82 -4.77 -2.16 -13.30
N PHE A 83 -4.70 -2.85 -12.16
CA PHE A 83 -3.43 -3.28 -11.60
C PHE A 83 -2.61 -4.20 -12.52
N TRP A 84 -3.24 -4.82 -13.51
CA TRP A 84 -2.57 -5.63 -14.53
C TRP A 84 -2.01 -4.81 -15.69
N GLY A 85 -2.39 -3.53 -15.82
CA GLY A 85 -1.96 -2.65 -16.91
C GLY A 85 -2.92 -2.57 -18.11
N TYR A 86 -4.19 -2.93 -17.92
CA TYR A 86 -5.19 -2.98 -19.00
C TYR A 86 -6.47 -2.17 -18.67
N PRO A 87 -7.27 -1.79 -19.68
CA PRO A 87 -8.54 -1.06 -19.44
C PRO A 87 -9.63 -1.94 -18.81
N GLY A 88 -9.51 -3.26 -18.89
CA GLY A 88 -10.50 -4.20 -18.39
C GLY A 88 -9.95 -5.62 -18.30
N ILE A 89 -10.74 -6.60 -18.75
CA ILE A 89 -10.36 -8.02 -18.74
C ILE A 89 -9.06 -8.19 -19.53
N VAL A 90 -8.19 -9.07 -19.02
CA VAL A 90 -6.88 -9.36 -19.60
C VAL A 90 -6.94 -10.75 -20.21
N THR A 91 -6.46 -10.88 -21.45
CA THR A 91 -6.31 -12.19 -22.08
C THR A 91 -5.28 -13.01 -21.31
N THR A 92 -5.63 -14.25 -20.95
CA THR A 92 -4.73 -15.18 -20.24
C THR A 92 -3.37 -15.27 -20.93
N GLY A 93 -2.29 -15.20 -20.15
CA GLY A 93 -0.92 -15.25 -20.64
C GLY A 93 -0.35 -13.91 -21.11
N SER A 94 -1.14 -12.83 -21.12
CA SER A 94 -0.62 -11.49 -21.40
C SER A 94 0.32 -11.03 -20.29
N PRO A 95 1.45 -10.35 -20.60
CA PRO A 95 2.34 -9.79 -19.59
C PRO A 95 1.61 -8.75 -18.72
N THR A 96 1.67 -8.93 -17.40
CA THR A 96 1.07 -7.98 -16.45
C THR A 96 2.15 -7.13 -15.78
N ARG A 97 2.00 -6.75 -14.51
CA ARG A 97 2.99 -5.95 -13.77
C ARG A 97 3.04 -6.26 -12.28
N TYR A 98 4.21 -6.04 -11.71
CA TYR A 98 4.51 -6.12 -10.30
C TYR A 98 4.15 -7.46 -9.67
N ILE A 99 3.30 -7.48 -8.65
CA ILE A 99 2.80 -8.68 -7.98
C ILE A 99 1.46 -9.16 -8.53
N PHE A 100 0.92 -8.46 -9.54
CA PHE A 100 -0.40 -8.73 -10.12
C PHE A 100 -0.27 -9.65 -11.34
N ASP A 101 0.51 -10.71 -11.21
CA ASP A 101 0.65 -11.74 -12.22
C ASP A 101 0.29 -13.11 -11.65
N ASP A 102 -0.20 -14.02 -12.50
CA ASP A 102 -0.56 -15.38 -12.14
C ASP A 102 0.59 -16.15 -11.46
N ARG A 103 1.85 -15.88 -11.82
CA ARG A 103 3.04 -16.52 -11.23
C ARG A 103 3.83 -15.63 -10.26
N SER A 104 3.38 -14.40 -10.02
CA SER A 104 4.04 -13.50 -9.07
C SER A 104 4.09 -14.10 -7.67
N LYS A 105 5.28 -14.16 -7.08
CA LYS A 105 5.46 -14.71 -5.73
C LYS A 105 5.01 -13.72 -4.67
N LEU A 106 4.20 -14.14 -3.71
CA LEU A 106 3.69 -13.27 -2.64
C LEU A 106 4.44 -13.46 -1.32
N PRO A 107 4.84 -12.39 -0.61
CA PRO A 107 5.46 -12.50 0.70
C PRO A 107 4.40 -12.58 1.81
N VAL A 108 4.76 -13.24 2.91
CA VAL A 108 4.05 -13.12 4.20
C VAL A 108 4.57 -11.93 5.00
N ILE A 109 5.88 -11.72 4.94
CA ILE A 109 6.62 -10.62 5.55
C ILE A 109 7.85 -10.35 4.68
N THR A 110 8.27 -9.09 4.58
CA THR A 110 9.47 -8.71 3.81
C THR A 110 10.56 -8.15 4.70
N TYR A 111 11.80 -8.29 4.26
CA TYR A 111 12.93 -7.61 4.91
C TYR A 111 12.76 -6.10 4.90
N ALA A 112 12.21 -5.52 3.81
CA ALA A 112 11.91 -4.09 3.75
C ALA A 112 10.94 -3.65 4.86
N GLN A 113 9.84 -4.39 5.08
CA GLN A 113 8.91 -4.12 6.17
C GLN A 113 9.60 -4.15 7.54
N LEU A 114 10.43 -5.17 7.80
CA LEU A 114 11.19 -5.29 9.04
C LEU A 114 12.20 -4.15 9.23
N GLN A 115 12.87 -3.71 8.17
CA GLN A 115 13.77 -2.56 8.23
C GLN A 115 13.03 -1.26 8.55
N PHE A 116 11.83 -1.06 8.01
CA PHE A 116 11.03 0.12 8.36
C PHE A 116 10.48 0.05 9.80
N ILE A 117 10.13 -1.13 10.31
CA ILE A 117 9.81 -1.32 11.74
C ILE A 117 11.02 -0.97 12.61
N LYS A 118 12.22 -1.44 12.23
CA LYS A 118 13.47 -1.09 12.93
C LYS A 118 13.75 0.42 12.88
N ALA A 119 13.56 1.04 11.70
CA ALA A 119 13.77 2.46 11.51
C ALA A 119 12.84 3.29 12.39
N GLU A 120 11.55 2.93 12.42
CA GLU A 120 10.54 3.55 13.26
C GLU A 120 10.85 3.40 14.76
N ALA A 121 11.22 2.20 15.21
CA ALA A 121 11.56 1.96 16.60
C ALA A 121 12.79 2.76 17.04
N ALA A 122 13.85 2.78 16.21
CA ALA A 122 15.06 3.57 16.46
C ALA A 122 14.76 5.07 16.47
N TYR A 123 13.93 5.55 15.54
CA TYR A 123 13.47 6.94 15.49
C TYR A 123 12.79 7.35 16.80
N LYS A 124 11.84 6.54 17.28
CA LYS A 124 11.11 6.79 18.52
C LYS A 124 11.99 6.73 19.76
N LYS A 125 13.02 5.87 19.75
CA LYS A 125 14.05 5.79 20.79
C LYS A 125 15.01 7.01 20.79
N GLY A 126 15.03 7.80 19.71
CA GLY A 126 15.97 8.91 19.52
C GLY A 126 17.29 8.52 18.86
N ASP A 127 17.46 7.25 18.46
CA ASP A 127 18.65 6.77 17.74
C ASP A 127 18.50 7.06 16.23
N ARG A 128 18.78 8.31 15.88
CA ARG A 128 18.59 8.81 14.50
C ARG A 128 19.56 8.18 13.50
N GLY A 129 20.74 7.76 13.94
CA GLY A 129 21.72 7.07 13.10
C GLY A 129 21.20 5.71 12.65
N VAL A 130 20.77 4.88 13.61
CA VAL A 130 20.19 3.56 13.31
C VAL A 130 18.89 3.69 12.52
N ALA A 131 18.09 4.72 12.80
CA ALA A 131 16.86 4.98 12.05
C ALA A 131 17.15 5.23 10.56
N LEU A 132 18.12 6.09 10.24
CA LEU A 132 18.49 6.40 8.85
C LEU A 132 19.09 5.18 8.13
N GLU A 133 19.96 4.43 8.80
CA GLU A 133 20.56 3.22 8.23
C GLU A 133 19.49 2.18 7.87
N ALA A 134 18.57 1.89 8.79
CA ALA A 134 17.47 0.95 8.56
C ALA A 134 16.51 1.46 7.47
N TYR A 135 16.21 2.75 7.46
CA TYR A 135 15.39 3.40 6.43
C TYR A 135 15.97 3.17 5.02
N VAL A 136 17.27 3.46 4.82
CA VAL A 136 17.94 3.27 3.53
C VAL A 136 18.00 1.79 3.13
N LYS A 137 18.22 0.88 4.08
CA LYS A 137 18.17 -0.57 3.84
C LYS A 137 16.78 -1.03 3.40
N GLY A 138 15.73 -0.51 4.03
CA GLY A 138 14.35 -0.80 3.67
C GLY A 138 14.01 -0.39 2.23
N ILE A 139 14.45 0.80 1.81
CA ILE A 139 14.27 1.30 0.43
C ILE A 139 14.98 0.38 -0.58
N ASN A 140 16.26 0.08 -0.36
CA ASN A 140 17.05 -0.79 -1.24
C ASN A 140 16.43 -2.19 -1.37
N ALA A 141 16.06 -2.78 -0.24
CA ALA A 141 15.42 -4.09 -0.23
C ALA A 141 14.09 -4.11 -0.99
N HIS A 142 13.32 -3.01 -0.94
CA HIS A 142 12.10 -2.92 -1.72
C HIS A 142 12.35 -2.72 -3.21
N PHE A 143 13.41 -2.00 -3.61
CA PHE A 143 13.83 -1.96 -5.02
C PHE A 143 14.16 -3.35 -5.56
N ASP A 144 14.90 -4.15 -4.78
CA ASP A 144 15.21 -5.54 -5.15
C ASP A 144 13.95 -6.39 -5.26
N PHE A 145 13.00 -6.22 -4.32
CA PHE A 145 11.71 -6.89 -4.36
C PHE A 145 10.92 -6.53 -5.62
N VAL A 146 10.77 -5.25 -5.96
CA VAL A 146 10.04 -4.79 -7.16
C VAL A 146 10.66 -5.37 -8.44
N ASN A 147 11.99 -5.37 -8.55
CA ASN A 147 12.67 -5.96 -9.71
C ASN A 147 12.46 -7.48 -9.78
N ALA A 148 12.57 -8.18 -8.66
CA ALA A 148 12.37 -9.62 -8.61
C ALA A 148 10.93 -10.02 -8.95
N ARG A 149 9.93 -9.25 -8.50
CA ARG A 149 8.51 -9.53 -8.80
C ARG A 149 8.22 -9.33 -10.28
N ASN A 150 8.65 -8.23 -10.89
CA ASN A 150 8.47 -8.01 -12.33
C ASN A 150 9.15 -9.09 -13.20
N LEU A 151 10.12 -9.84 -12.66
CA LEU A 151 10.76 -10.96 -13.36
C LEU A 151 10.03 -12.31 -13.23
N ASP A 152 9.07 -12.47 -12.31
CA ASP A 152 8.49 -13.79 -12.00
C ASP A 152 7.76 -14.46 -13.19
N ASN A 153 7.38 -13.70 -14.23
CA ASN A 153 6.70 -14.24 -15.41
C ASN A 153 6.89 -13.40 -16.69
N ASN A 154 8.08 -12.84 -16.91
CA ASN A 154 8.36 -11.95 -18.04
C ASN A 154 7.33 -10.81 -18.16
N GLN A 155 7.07 -10.12 -17.04
CA GLN A 155 6.06 -9.07 -16.97
C GLN A 155 6.47 -7.84 -17.78
N ALA A 156 5.52 -6.95 -18.06
CA ALA A 156 5.71 -5.83 -18.99
C ALA A 156 6.75 -4.78 -18.55
N PRO A 157 6.84 -4.36 -17.27
CA PRO A 157 7.79 -3.33 -16.87
C PRO A 157 9.24 -3.82 -16.89
N THR A 158 10.15 -2.97 -17.39
CA THR A 158 11.60 -3.20 -17.24
C THR A 158 12.02 -3.08 -15.77
N GLN A 159 13.15 -3.66 -15.41
CA GLN A 159 13.71 -3.50 -14.07
C GLN A 159 14.14 -2.06 -13.82
N ILE A 160 14.15 -1.67 -12.56
CA ILE A 160 14.73 -0.43 -12.07
C ILE A 160 16.25 -0.59 -12.15
N SER A 161 16.90 0.28 -12.93
CA SER A 161 18.33 0.28 -13.16
C SER A 161 19.11 0.75 -11.94
N ALA A 162 20.41 0.44 -11.92
CA ALA A 162 21.33 0.94 -10.90
C ALA A 162 21.40 2.47 -10.89
N ALA A 163 21.32 3.12 -12.06
CA ALA A 163 21.34 4.58 -12.18
C ALA A 163 20.07 5.23 -11.61
N GLU A 164 18.87 4.71 -11.94
CA GLU A 164 17.61 5.19 -11.36
C GLU A 164 17.61 5.06 -9.83
N ARG A 165 18.10 3.92 -9.30
CA ARG A 165 18.22 3.68 -7.86
C ARG A 165 19.19 4.66 -7.21
N ALA A 166 20.38 4.84 -7.79
CA ALA A 166 21.41 5.73 -7.26
C ALA A 166 20.93 7.19 -7.24
N ALA A 167 20.29 7.65 -8.31
CA ALA A 167 19.72 8.99 -8.39
C ALA A 167 18.64 9.23 -7.33
N TYR A 168 17.74 8.26 -7.12
CA TYR A 168 16.68 8.37 -6.11
C TYR A 168 17.26 8.43 -4.68
N LEU A 169 18.26 7.59 -4.38
CA LEU A 169 18.91 7.55 -3.06
C LEU A 169 19.85 8.73 -2.79
N ALA A 170 20.36 9.38 -3.84
CA ALA A 170 21.17 10.59 -3.72
C ALA A 170 20.34 11.84 -3.41
N SER A 171 19.02 11.80 -3.62
CA SER A 171 18.13 12.93 -3.34
C SER A 171 18.02 13.17 -1.83
N PRO A 172 18.39 14.37 -1.31
CA PRO A 172 18.25 14.70 0.11
C PRO A 172 16.77 14.81 0.54
N VAL A 173 15.84 14.94 -0.42
CA VAL A 173 14.40 14.89 -0.15
C VAL A 173 13.98 13.45 0.20
N VAL A 174 14.63 12.44 -0.38
CA VAL A 174 14.36 11.02 -0.11
C VAL A 174 15.21 10.54 1.07
N VAL A 175 16.53 10.71 0.99
CA VAL A 175 17.49 10.29 2.02
C VAL A 175 18.10 11.55 2.66
N PRO A 176 17.48 12.09 3.72
CA PRO A 176 17.99 13.27 4.40
C PRO A 176 19.16 12.92 5.33
N THR A 177 19.72 13.93 6.01
CA THR A 177 20.57 13.70 7.18
C THR A 177 19.78 13.01 8.30
N ALA A 178 20.48 12.37 9.24
CA ALA A 178 19.83 11.68 10.36
C ALA A 178 18.94 12.62 11.20
N ALA A 179 19.37 13.86 11.40
CA ALA A 179 18.59 14.89 12.09
C ALA A 179 17.30 15.27 11.35
N ASN A 180 17.33 15.27 10.02
CA ASN A 180 16.21 15.66 9.17
C ASN A 180 15.35 14.47 8.72
N LEU A 181 15.67 13.25 9.14
CA LEU A 181 14.77 12.11 8.97
C LEU A 181 13.51 12.39 9.77
N THR A 182 12.34 12.15 9.16
CA THR A 182 11.04 12.31 9.80
C THR A 182 10.30 10.97 9.85
N LEU A 183 9.33 10.87 10.75
CA LEU A 183 8.51 9.68 10.87
C LEU A 183 7.70 9.44 9.58
N SER A 184 7.26 10.52 8.95
CA SER A 184 6.53 10.50 7.68
C SER A 184 7.34 9.87 6.56
N LYS A 185 8.66 10.17 6.47
CA LYS A 185 9.53 9.52 5.47
C LYS A 185 9.55 8.01 5.69
N ILE A 186 9.74 7.57 6.93
CA ILE A 186 9.80 6.15 7.29
C ILE A 186 8.46 5.47 6.96
N MET A 187 7.34 6.03 7.42
CA MET A 187 6.02 5.41 7.29
C MET A 187 5.50 5.43 5.85
N CYS A 188 5.77 6.48 5.08
CA CYS A 188 5.43 6.52 3.65
C CYS A 188 6.22 5.49 2.84
N GLN A 189 7.52 5.31 3.13
CA GLN A 189 8.32 4.28 2.48
C GLN A 189 7.90 2.87 2.88
N LYS A 190 7.48 2.68 4.13
CA LYS A 190 6.85 1.43 4.60
C LYS A 190 5.55 1.13 3.87
N TYR A 191 4.67 2.12 3.72
CA TYR A 191 3.43 2.01 2.96
C TYR A 191 3.70 1.55 1.51
N ILE A 192 4.65 2.20 0.82
CA ILE A 192 5.06 1.81 -0.54
C ILE A 192 5.53 0.34 -0.56
N ALA A 193 6.35 -0.08 0.42
CA ALA A 193 6.90 -1.44 0.46
C ALA A 193 5.86 -2.54 0.72
N GLN A 194 4.71 -2.17 1.28
CA GLN A 194 3.61 -3.08 1.58
C GLN A 194 2.51 -3.04 0.51
N TRP A 195 2.57 -2.10 -0.44
CA TRP A 195 1.49 -1.87 -1.40
C TRP A 195 1.18 -3.13 -2.22
N GLY A 196 -0.10 -3.45 -2.32
CA GLY A 196 -0.64 -4.59 -3.06
C GLY A 196 -0.64 -5.96 -2.33
N TRP A 197 0.16 -6.16 -1.26
CA TRP A 197 0.19 -7.44 -0.52
C TRP A 197 0.03 -7.30 0.99
N GLY A 198 0.63 -6.27 1.59
CA GLY A 198 0.63 -6.01 3.04
C GLY A 198 -0.51 -5.08 3.46
N HIS A 199 -1.70 -5.25 2.88
CA HIS A 199 -2.83 -4.33 3.07
C HIS A 199 -3.36 -4.29 4.51
N LEU A 200 -3.31 -5.42 5.24
CA LEU A 200 -3.69 -5.45 6.65
C LEU A 200 -2.71 -4.64 7.51
N GLU A 201 -1.41 -4.77 7.21
CA GLU A 201 -0.35 -4.07 7.92
C GLU A 201 -0.34 -2.56 7.61
N GLN A 202 -0.54 -2.17 6.34
CA GLN A 202 -0.75 -0.76 5.98
C GLN A 202 -1.91 -0.15 6.75
N TRP A 203 -3.03 -0.88 6.84
CA TRP A 203 -4.19 -0.40 7.57
C TRP A 203 -3.95 -0.34 9.09
N MET A 204 -3.19 -1.29 9.66
CA MET A 204 -2.74 -1.20 11.05
C MET A 204 -1.86 0.03 11.28
N ASP A 205 -0.90 0.32 10.40
CA ASP A 205 -0.01 1.48 10.52
C ASP A 205 -0.79 2.80 10.42
N LEU A 206 -1.74 2.93 9.50
CA LEU A 206 -2.63 4.10 9.41
C LEU A 206 -3.41 4.31 10.71
N ARG A 207 -4.00 3.24 11.28
CA ARG A 207 -4.78 3.33 12.53
C ARG A 207 -3.95 3.65 13.76
N ARG A 208 -2.71 3.17 13.83
CA ARG A 208 -1.76 3.45 14.93
C ARG A 208 -1.33 4.91 14.99
N TYR A 209 -1.51 5.63 13.88
CA TYR A 209 -1.34 7.08 13.78
C TYR A 209 -2.68 7.81 13.59
N HIS A 210 -3.79 7.19 14.00
CA HIS A 210 -5.16 7.72 13.92
C HIS A 210 -5.51 8.37 12.57
N TYR A 211 -4.91 7.89 11.48
CA TYR A 211 -4.94 8.47 10.13
C TYR A 211 -4.36 9.89 9.98
N THR A 212 -4.31 10.66 11.06
CA THR A 212 -4.14 12.12 11.04
C THR A 212 -3.14 12.63 12.09
N ASP A 213 -2.55 11.75 12.90
CA ASP A 213 -1.56 12.15 13.89
C ASP A 213 -0.41 12.91 13.22
N ALA A 214 0.04 13.96 13.90
CA ALA A 214 1.13 14.78 13.42
C ALA A 214 2.48 14.08 13.59
N ASP A 215 3.31 14.20 12.57
CA ASP A 215 4.73 13.94 12.64
C ASP A 215 5.38 14.95 13.60
N PRO A 216 6.17 14.48 14.58
CA PRO A 216 6.70 15.33 15.64
C PRO A 216 7.74 16.35 15.14
N ILE A 217 8.32 16.15 13.94
CA ILE A 217 9.28 17.08 13.34
C ILE A 217 8.66 17.85 12.18
N ALA A 218 7.93 17.17 11.29
CA ALA A 218 7.39 17.81 10.09
C ALA A 218 6.19 18.73 10.39
N GLY A 219 5.49 18.53 11.51
CA GLY A 219 4.29 19.30 11.88
C GLY A 219 3.06 19.01 11.00
N THR A 220 3.19 18.08 10.04
CA THR A 220 2.12 17.57 9.17
C THR A 220 1.74 16.15 9.55
N GLN A 221 0.69 15.57 8.96
CA GLN A 221 0.32 14.16 9.23
C GLN A 221 1.49 13.20 8.95
N VAL A 222 1.63 12.13 9.75
CA VAL A 222 2.58 11.03 9.49
C VAL A 222 2.39 10.42 8.08
N PHE A 223 1.15 10.40 7.59
CA PHE A 223 0.83 10.05 6.20
C PHE A 223 0.33 11.30 5.47
N PRO A 224 1.24 12.19 5.02
CA PRO A 224 0.86 13.46 4.41
C PRO A 224 0.02 13.22 3.15
N GLY A 225 -1.11 13.92 3.03
CA GLY A 225 -2.04 13.76 1.91
C GLY A 225 -3.00 12.57 2.03
N PHE A 226 -2.89 11.74 3.08
CA PHE A 226 -3.92 10.74 3.37
C PHE A 226 -5.17 11.45 3.89
N ALA A 227 -6.31 11.20 3.22
CA ALA A 227 -7.61 11.74 3.61
C ALA A 227 -8.60 10.60 3.84
N ILE A 228 -9.34 10.69 4.95
CA ILE A 228 -10.49 9.83 5.20
C ILE A 228 -11.62 10.27 4.25
N PRO A 229 -12.31 9.34 3.55
CA PRO A 229 -13.47 9.67 2.75
C PRO A 229 -14.54 10.41 3.54
N SER A 230 -15.15 11.44 2.96
CA SER A 230 -16.24 12.20 3.61
C SER A 230 -17.58 11.47 3.59
N ASN A 231 -17.83 10.66 2.56
CA ASN A 231 -19.05 9.87 2.42
C ASN A 231 -18.89 8.51 3.12
N LEU A 232 -19.00 8.53 4.45
CA LEU A 232 -19.00 7.32 5.28
C LEU A 232 -20.42 6.77 5.46
N TYR A 233 -20.54 5.47 5.74
CA TYR A 233 -21.82 4.85 6.04
C TYR A 233 -22.47 5.50 7.28
N PRO A 234 -23.81 5.63 7.39
CA PRO A 234 -24.44 6.37 8.48
C PRO A 234 -24.02 5.92 9.90
N ASP A 235 -23.86 4.61 10.12
CA ASP A 235 -23.41 4.07 11.41
C ASP A 235 -22.01 4.54 11.83
N ASN A 236 -21.20 5.06 10.89
CA ASN A 236 -19.91 5.63 11.23
C ASN A 236 -20.04 6.93 12.03
N ALA A 237 -21.15 7.66 11.89
CA ALA A 237 -21.34 8.99 12.47
C ALA A 237 -20.12 9.92 12.26
N GLY A 238 -19.55 9.90 11.06
CA GLY A 238 -18.36 10.69 10.68
C GLY A 238 -17.01 10.13 11.19
N LYS A 239 -16.99 9.02 11.93
CA LYS A 239 -15.76 8.43 12.47
C LYS A 239 -15.13 7.43 11.49
N PRO A 240 -13.79 7.41 11.36
CA PRO A 240 -13.12 6.43 10.52
C PRO A 240 -13.24 5.01 11.10
N VAL A 241 -13.02 4.02 10.24
CA VAL A 241 -13.07 2.60 10.62
C VAL A 241 -11.80 2.23 11.38
N TYR A 242 -11.92 1.55 12.51
CA TYR A 242 -10.79 1.02 13.29
C TYR A 242 -10.78 -0.50 13.40
N ARG A 243 -11.90 -1.17 13.14
CA ARG A 243 -12.01 -2.64 13.26
C ARG A 243 -12.99 -3.23 12.24
N ILE A 244 -12.78 -4.50 11.90
CA ILE A 244 -13.69 -5.25 11.02
C ILE A 244 -14.84 -5.79 11.87
N ARG A 245 -16.08 -5.70 11.37
CA ARG A 245 -17.21 -6.35 12.02
C ARG A 245 -17.05 -7.87 11.98
N PRO A 246 -17.37 -8.59 13.07
CA PRO A 246 -17.31 -10.05 13.04
C PRO A 246 -18.32 -10.62 12.03
N ARG A 247 -18.09 -11.86 11.59
CA ARG A 247 -18.93 -12.49 10.56
C ARG A 247 -20.35 -12.69 11.09
N TYR A 248 -21.35 -12.21 10.35
CA TYR A 248 -22.76 -12.25 10.77
C TYR A 248 -23.23 -13.66 11.16
N ASN A 249 -23.07 -14.64 10.26
CA ASN A 249 -23.59 -15.99 10.46
C ASN A 249 -22.96 -16.71 11.67
N SER A 250 -21.68 -16.52 11.97
CA SER A 250 -21.05 -17.19 13.11
C SER A 250 -21.27 -16.43 14.42
N GLU A 251 -21.17 -15.10 14.39
CA GLU A 251 -21.15 -14.32 15.63
C GLU A 251 -22.52 -13.79 16.04
N TYR A 252 -23.27 -13.21 15.12
CA TYR A 252 -24.53 -12.53 15.46
C TYR A 252 -25.68 -13.51 15.66
N VAL A 253 -25.63 -14.65 14.95
CA VAL A 253 -26.66 -15.71 15.04
C VAL A 253 -26.33 -16.69 16.17
N TRP A 254 -25.09 -17.19 16.24
CA TRP A 254 -24.74 -18.32 17.11
C TRP A 254 -23.91 -17.96 18.35
N ASN A 255 -23.29 -16.77 18.40
CA ASN A 255 -22.38 -16.38 19.48
C ASN A 255 -22.68 -14.97 20.04
N GLN A 256 -23.95 -14.56 19.97
CA GLN A 256 -24.36 -13.19 20.28
C GLN A 256 -23.99 -12.76 21.72
N ALA A 257 -24.06 -13.70 22.68
CA ALA A 257 -23.69 -13.44 24.07
C ALA A 257 -22.22 -13.00 24.21
N SER A 258 -21.29 -13.70 23.57
CA SER A 258 -19.86 -13.33 23.54
C SER A 258 -19.63 -12.03 22.78
N LEU A 259 -20.34 -11.85 21.66
CA LEU A 259 -20.26 -10.63 20.87
C LEU A 259 -20.70 -9.39 21.68
N LYS A 260 -21.70 -9.53 22.55
CA LYS A 260 -22.16 -8.47 23.46
C LYS A 260 -21.08 -8.04 24.44
N ILE A 261 -20.27 -8.98 24.97
CA ILE A 261 -19.19 -8.69 25.92
C ILE A 261 -18.18 -7.70 25.35
N ILE A 262 -17.83 -7.85 24.06
CA ILE A 262 -16.88 -6.96 23.37
C ILE A 262 -17.54 -5.73 22.72
N GLY A 263 -18.83 -5.48 23.01
CA GLY A 263 -19.60 -4.39 22.41
C GLY A 263 -19.92 -4.58 20.92
N GLY A 264 -19.78 -5.79 20.40
CA GLY A 264 -19.94 -6.13 18.98
C GLY A 264 -21.35 -5.97 18.41
N LEU A 265 -22.35 -5.78 19.27
CA LEU A 265 -23.73 -5.49 18.87
C LEU A 265 -23.97 -4.00 18.57
N ALA A 266 -23.03 -3.12 18.91
CA ALA A 266 -23.17 -1.69 18.64
C ALA A 266 -23.09 -1.42 17.12
N LEU A 267 -23.98 -0.55 16.62
CA LEU A 267 -23.97 -0.13 15.21
C LEU A 267 -22.61 0.49 14.81
N ASP A 268 -22.03 1.29 15.69
CA ASP A 268 -20.72 1.93 15.46
C ASP A 268 -19.52 1.07 15.90
N TYR A 269 -19.70 -0.25 16.11
CA TYR A 269 -18.62 -1.14 16.58
C TYR A 269 -17.33 -0.95 15.77
N HIS A 270 -17.47 -0.89 14.44
CA HIS A 270 -16.38 -0.79 13.49
C HIS A 270 -15.56 0.52 13.58
N THR A 271 -16.06 1.57 14.24
CA THR A 271 -15.33 2.85 14.41
C THR A 271 -14.57 2.96 15.71
N LYS A 272 -14.78 2.03 16.65
CA LYS A 272 -14.13 2.10 17.95
C LYS A 272 -12.64 1.69 17.82
N PRO A 273 -11.69 2.41 18.43
CA PRO A 273 -10.26 2.09 18.39
C PRO A 273 -9.94 0.66 18.83
N LEU A 274 -8.76 0.16 18.44
CA LEU A 274 -8.21 -1.09 18.94
C LEU A 274 -7.39 -0.79 20.21
N TRP A 275 -7.28 -1.78 21.10
CA TRP A 275 -6.46 -1.66 22.31
C TRP A 275 -5.00 -1.27 22.02
N ILE A 276 -4.44 -1.72 20.89
CA ILE A 276 -3.05 -1.41 20.47
C ILE A 276 -2.90 -0.02 19.83
N THR A 277 -4.00 0.66 19.57
CA THR A 277 -4.01 2.03 19.03
C THR A 277 -4.36 3.07 20.08
N GLU A 278 -4.70 2.64 21.30
CA GLU A 278 -4.91 3.53 22.43
C GLU A 278 -3.56 3.82 23.15
N PRO A 279 -3.44 4.97 23.85
CA PRO A 279 -2.22 5.35 24.58
C PRO A 279 -1.77 4.34 25.65
#